data_AF-A0A1I1DQN5-F1
#
_entry.id   AF-A0A1I1DQN5-F1
#
_cell.length_a   1.000
_cell.length_b   1.000
_cell.length_c   1.000
_cell.angle_alpha   90.00
_cell.angle_beta   90.00
_cell.angle_gamma   90.00
#
_symmetry.space_group_name_H-M   'P 1'
#
loop_
_entity.id
_entity.type
_entity.pdbx_description
1 polymer ?
#
loop_
_entity_poly.entity_id
_entity_poly.type
_entity_poly.pdbx_seq_one_letter_code
_entity_poly.pdbx_strand_id
1 'polypeptide(L)'
;MEEQFVSRKMLALWDALPSPSFPYLRGMGMNSTQTLNEIAIIPELHSAMTARESAIVNDYWYLNGEGEALQLVKQNFENLSISTLMRQIFESVWYGFSVLYHPMEQVGDRIFFKEIYSLPSFWFAFDKHRKLVIAKDGTPVNTTIGNRQKEAELVQYRSSFQNPYGKVY
;
A
#
# COMPACT_ATOMS: atom_id res chain seq x y z
N MET A 1 37.48 31.66 -3.80
CA MET A 1 36.24 32.49 -3.82
C MET A 1 35.30 32.11 -4.97
N GLU A 2 35.59 31.08 -5.76
CA GLU A 2 34.71 30.57 -6.83
C GLU A 2 33.85 29.37 -6.41
N GLU A 3 34.28 28.55 -5.44
CA GLU A 3 33.53 27.37 -4.97
C GLU A 3 32.17 27.73 -4.35
N GLN A 4 32.05 28.87 -3.68
CA GLN A 4 30.78 29.32 -3.08
C GLN A 4 29.74 29.77 -4.14
N PHE A 5 30.18 30.11 -5.35
CA PHE A 5 29.30 30.58 -6.42
C PHE A 5 28.68 29.42 -7.21
N VAL A 6 29.43 28.33 -7.40
CA VAL A 6 28.94 27.09 -8.02
C VAL A 6 27.84 26.45 -7.17
N SER A 7 27.98 26.49 -5.84
CA SER A 7 26.96 26.02 -4.88
C SER A 7 25.60 26.69 -5.05
N ARG A 8 25.54 28.02 -5.21
CA ARG A 8 24.27 28.76 -5.35
C ARG A 8 23.57 28.52 -6.67
N LYS A 9 24.31 28.40 -7.78
CA LYS A 9 23.73 28.07 -9.09
C LYS A 9 23.28 26.61 -9.17
N MET A 10 23.99 25.69 -8.50
CA MET A 10 23.61 24.28 -8.41
C MET A 10 22.35 24.09 -7.56
N LEU A 11 22.19 24.86 -6.48
CA LEU A 11 20.97 24.92 -5.67
C LEU A 11 19.79 25.50 -6.45
N ALA A 12 20.00 26.58 -7.21
CA ALA A 12 18.96 27.15 -8.07
C ALA A 12 18.55 26.21 -9.23
N LEU A 13 19.48 25.38 -9.72
CA LEU A 13 19.18 24.33 -10.70
C LEU A 13 18.44 23.15 -10.04
N TRP A 14 18.72 22.84 -8.77
CA TRP A 14 17.98 21.87 -7.96
C TRP A 14 16.53 22.32 -7.69
N ASP A 15 16.31 23.61 -7.43
CA ASP A 15 14.98 24.22 -7.31
C ASP A 15 14.20 24.29 -8.65
N ALA A 16 14.91 24.19 -9.77
CA ALA A 16 14.34 24.16 -11.12
C ALA A 16 14.03 22.74 -11.62
N LEU A 17 14.41 21.70 -10.87
CA LEU A 17 14.13 20.31 -11.23
C LEU A 17 12.73 19.88 -10.73
N PRO A 18 11.95 19.16 -11.55
CA PRO A 18 10.65 18.64 -11.17
C PRO A 18 10.82 17.40 -10.28
N SER A 19 11.24 17.60 -9.03
CA SER A 19 11.01 16.62 -7.99
C SER A 19 10.85 17.35 -6.66
N PRO A 20 9.62 17.54 -6.16
CA PRO A 20 9.47 18.09 -4.83
C PRO A 20 10.10 17.11 -3.84
N SER A 21 11.20 17.53 -3.22
CA SER A 21 11.85 16.72 -2.20
C SER A 21 10.83 16.50 -1.05
N PHE A 22 10.73 15.27 -0.54
CA PHE A 22 9.85 14.94 0.59
C PHE A 22 9.91 15.95 1.76
N PRO A 23 11.07 16.57 2.09
CA PRO A 23 11.16 17.65 3.07
C PRO A 23 10.41 18.95 2.68
N TYR A 24 10.40 19.32 1.40
CA TYR A 24 9.70 20.50 0.89
C TYR A 24 8.17 20.33 1.01
N LEU A 25 7.65 19.17 0.63
CA LEU A 25 6.22 18.84 0.72
C LEU A 25 5.72 18.82 2.17
N ARG A 26 6.52 18.24 3.08
CA ARG A 26 6.23 18.31 4.52
C ARG A 26 6.25 19.75 5.04
N GLY A 27 7.17 20.58 4.53
CA GLY A 27 7.25 22.01 4.86
C GLY A 27 6.02 22.81 4.43
N MET A 28 5.31 22.38 3.38
CA MET A 28 4.05 22.97 2.93
C MET A 28 2.81 22.43 3.67
N GLY A 29 2.99 21.53 4.64
CA GLY A 29 1.88 20.89 5.35
C GLY A 29 1.14 19.83 4.52
N MET A 30 1.68 19.42 3.37
CA MET A 30 1.12 18.36 2.54
C MET A 30 1.46 16.99 3.13
N ASN A 31 0.45 16.15 3.33
CA ASN A 31 0.64 14.76 3.73
C ASN A 31 1.22 13.96 2.55
N SER A 32 2.14 13.02 2.80
CA SER A 32 2.73 12.17 1.75
C SER A 32 1.68 11.45 0.90
N THR A 33 0.55 11.05 1.50
CA THR A 33 -0.56 10.45 0.75
C THR A 33 -1.24 11.44 -0.19
N GLN A 34 -1.39 12.71 0.21
CA GLN A 34 -1.96 13.75 -0.64
C GLN A 34 -1.05 14.04 -1.84
N THR A 35 0.26 14.14 -1.60
CA THR A 35 1.23 14.31 -2.68
C THR A 35 1.16 13.16 -3.67
N LEU A 36 1.10 11.90 -3.20
CA LEU A 36 0.99 10.74 -4.08
C LEU A 36 -0.30 10.77 -4.92
N ASN A 37 -1.42 11.21 -4.33
CA ASN A 37 -2.68 11.36 -5.06
C ASN A 37 -2.58 12.42 -6.15
N GLU A 38 -1.92 13.55 -5.88
CA GLU A 38 -1.71 14.61 -6.87
C GLU A 38 -0.78 14.16 -8.00
N ILE A 39 0.28 13.43 -7.67
CA ILE A 39 1.22 12.86 -8.65
C ILE A 39 0.55 11.80 -9.51
N ALA A 40 -0.34 10.98 -8.94
CA ALA A 40 -1.07 9.93 -9.65
C ALA A 40 -2.04 10.47 -10.72
N ILE A 41 -2.38 11.77 -10.69
CA ILE A 41 -3.19 12.44 -11.71
C ILE A 41 -2.37 12.79 -12.96
N ILE A 42 -1.04 12.86 -12.86
CA ILE A 42 -0.16 13.16 -13.99
C ILE A 42 -0.34 12.06 -15.06
N PRO A 43 -0.75 12.40 -16.30
CA PRO A 43 -1.14 11.41 -17.30
C PRO A 43 -0.07 10.36 -17.62
N GLU A 44 1.19 10.75 -17.64
CA GLU A 44 2.33 9.88 -17.91
C GLU A 44 2.50 8.84 -16.80
N LEU A 45 2.40 9.28 -15.55
CA LEU A 45 2.47 8.39 -14.39
C LEU A 45 1.24 7.52 -14.30
N HIS A 46 0.05 8.09 -14.46
CA HIS A 46 -1.19 7.34 -14.49
C HIS A 46 -1.14 6.22 -15.54
N SER A 47 -0.69 6.53 -16.76
CA SER A 47 -0.53 5.54 -17.83
C SER A 47 0.45 4.43 -17.45
N ALA A 48 1.58 4.78 -16.82
CA ALA A 48 2.55 3.81 -16.33
C ALA A 48 1.99 2.95 -15.18
N MET A 49 1.19 3.55 -14.29
CA MET A 49 0.52 2.85 -13.19
C MET A 49 -0.49 1.83 -13.73
N THR A 50 -1.37 2.27 -14.62
CA THR A 50 -2.40 1.42 -15.25
C THR A 50 -1.79 0.30 -16.08
N ALA A 51 -0.69 0.56 -16.81
CA ALA A 51 0.01 -0.47 -17.57
C ALA A 51 0.57 -1.58 -16.66
N ARG A 52 1.16 -1.21 -15.51
CA ARG A 52 1.69 -2.18 -14.53
C ARG A 52 0.57 -2.95 -13.82
N GLU A 53 -0.49 -2.25 -13.43
CA GLU A 53 -1.67 -2.88 -12.83
C GLU A 53 -2.26 -3.92 -13.79
N SER A 54 -2.44 -3.55 -15.06
CA SER A 54 -2.99 -4.44 -16.08
C SER A 54 -2.12 -5.68 -16.31
N ALA A 55 -0.79 -5.54 -16.23
CA ALA A 55 0.10 -6.68 -16.36
C ALA A 55 -0.07 -7.70 -15.22
N ILE A 56 -0.29 -7.24 -13.99
CA ILE A 56 -0.46 -8.11 -12.81
C ILE A 56 -1.87 -8.70 -12.77
N VAL A 57 -2.90 -7.90 -13.05
CA VAL A 57 -4.29 -8.33 -12.99
C VAL A 57 -4.61 -9.39 -14.05
N ASN A 58 -3.95 -9.32 -15.21
CA ASN A 58 -4.14 -10.28 -16.30
C ASN A 58 -3.22 -11.50 -16.22
N ASP A 59 -2.40 -11.61 -15.17
CA ASP A 59 -1.52 -12.76 -15.02
C ASP A 59 -2.32 -14.02 -14.66
N TYR A 60 -1.85 -15.17 -15.13
CA TYR A 60 -2.51 -16.45 -14.87
C TYR A 60 -2.12 -16.97 -13.49
N TRP A 61 -3.10 -17.10 -12.61
CA TRP A 61 -2.94 -17.69 -11.30
C TRP A 61 -3.63 -19.05 -11.25
N TYR A 62 -3.00 -20.01 -10.57
CA TYR A 62 -3.57 -21.32 -10.31
C TYR A 62 -3.17 -21.79 -8.92
N LEU A 63 -4.07 -22.54 -8.29
CA LEU A 63 -3.80 -23.17 -7.01
C LEU A 63 -3.13 -24.52 -7.26
N ASN A 64 -1.90 -24.67 -6.77
CA ASN A 64 -1.14 -25.92 -6.86
C ASN A 64 -1.26 -26.72 -5.56
N GLY A 65 -1.49 -28.03 -5.66
CA GLY A 65 -1.60 -28.94 -4.54
C GLY A 65 -2.57 -30.09 -4.80
N GLU A 66 -2.82 -30.90 -3.77
CA GLU A 66 -3.75 -32.04 -3.83
C GLU A 66 -4.51 -32.19 -2.49
N GLY A 67 -5.60 -32.97 -2.49
CA GLY A 67 -6.37 -33.32 -1.29
C GLY A 67 -7.54 -32.39 -0.95
N GLU A 68 -8.21 -32.71 0.17
CA GLU A 68 -9.42 -32.00 0.62
C GLU A 68 -9.16 -30.54 1.00
N ALA A 69 -7.97 -30.24 1.52
CA ALA A 69 -7.57 -28.87 1.86
C ALA A 69 -7.54 -27.97 0.61
N LEU A 70 -7.02 -28.47 -0.53
CA LEU A 70 -7.03 -27.71 -1.77
C LEU A 70 -8.46 -27.44 -2.26
N GLN A 71 -9.36 -28.42 -2.14
CA GLN A 71 -10.77 -28.22 -2.52
C GLN A 71 -11.43 -27.13 -1.67
N LEU A 72 -11.14 -27.11 -0.37
CA LEU A 72 -11.63 -26.07 0.54
C LEU A 72 -11.08 -24.67 0.17
N VAL A 73 -9.80 -24.58 -0.19
CA VAL A 73 -9.20 -23.33 -0.65
C VAL A 73 -9.82 -22.90 -1.98
N LYS A 74 -10.00 -23.81 -2.94
CA LYS A 74 -10.69 -23.51 -4.21
C LYS A 74 -12.08 -22.94 -3.98
N GLN A 75 -12.87 -23.55 -3.10
CA GLN A 75 -14.20 -23.06 -2.73
C GLN A 75 -14.16 -21.65 -2.11
N ASN A 76 -13.14 -21.34 -1.31
CA ASN A 76 -12.96 -19.98 -0.78
C ASN A 76 -12.66 -18.97 -1.90
N PHE A 77 -11.82 -19.34 -2.86
CA PHE A 77 -11.42 -18.46 -3.96
C PHE A 77 -12.51 -18.28 -5.03
N GLU A 78 -13.41 -19.26 -5.23
CA GLU A 78 -14.54 -19.16 -6.16
C GLU A 78 -15.49 -18.01 -5.84
N ASN A 79 -15.62 -17.64 -4.56
CA ASN A 79 -16.48 -16.55 -4.11
C ASN A 79 -15.78 -15.18 -4.13
N LEU A 80 -14.47 -15.13 -4.46
CA LEU A 80 -13.67 -13.92 -4.39
C LEU A 80 -13.35 -13.38 -5.80
N SER A 81 -13.47 -12.06 -5.96
CA SER A 81 -12.98 -11.38 -7.17
C SER A 81 -11.47 -11.22 -7.09
N ILE A 82 -10.72 -12.19 -7.65
CA ILE A 82 -9.26 -12.17 -7.60
C ILE A 82 -8.65 -10.99 -8.34
N SER A 83 -9.27 -10.54 -9.43
CA SER A 83 -8.85 -9.31 -10.11
C SER A 83 -8.93 -8.10 -9.18
N THR A 84 -10.01 -7.99 -8.39
CA THR A 84 -10.16 -6.94 -7.38
C THR A 84 -9.12 -7.07 -6.27
N LEU A 85 -8.89 -8.28 -5.77
CA LEU A 85 -7.87 -8.54 -4.75
C LEU A 85 -6.46 -8.16 -5.24
N MET A 86 -6.10 -8.51 -6.47
CA MET A 86 -4.81 -8.15 -7.06
C MET A 86 -4.64 -6.64 -7.19
N ARG A 87 -5.68 -5.90 -7.58
CA ARG A 87 -5.66 -4.43 -7.60
C ARG A 87 -5.42 -3.85 -6.21
N GLN A 88 -6.11 -4.36 -5.21
CA GLN A 88 -5.98 -3.94 -3.81
C GLN A 88 -4.57 -4.21 -3.25
N ILE A 89 -3.96 -5.34 -3.62
CA ILE A 89 -2.56 -5.64 -3.32
C ILE A 89 -1.63 -4.66 -4.04
N PHE A 90 -1.90 -4.35 -5.30
CA PHE A 90 -1.09 -3.44 -6.11
C PHE A 90 -1.03 -2.01 -5.56
N GLU A 91 -2.06 -1.56 -4.84
CA GLU A 91 -2.04 -0.26 -4.13
C GLU A 91 -0.85 -0.13 -3.17
N SER A 92 -0.37 -1.24 -2.59
CA SER A 92 0.81 -1.22 -1.73
C SER A 92 2.08 -0.74 -2.45
N VAL A 93 2.17 -0.91 -3.77
CA VAL A 93 3.30 -0.42 -4.59
C VAL A 93 3.36 1.10 -4.58
N TRP A 94 2.20 1.77 -4.52
CA TRP A 94 2.10 3.22 -4.56
C TRP A 94 2.23 3.83 -3.18
N TYR A 95 1.57 3.25 -2.17
CA TYR A 95 1.55 3.82 -0.82
C TYR A 95 2.60 3.22 0.11
N GLY A 96 3.41 2.26 -0.36
CA GLY A 96 4.37 1.48 0.43
C GLY A 96 3.72 0.32 1.19
N PHE A 97 2.45 0.46 1.60
CA PHE A 97 1.66 -0.60 2.20
C PHE A 97 0.16 -0.49 1.87
N SER A 98 -0.54 -1.61 2.00
CA SER A 98 -1.99 -1.72 1.96
C SER A 98 -2.47 -2.62 3.10
N VAL A 99 -3.66 -2.37 3.63
CA VAL A 99 -4.27 -3.17 4.70
C VAL A 99 -5.48 -3.88 4.12
N LEU A 100 -5.39 -5.20 3.91
CA LEU A 100 -6.48 -6.01 3.41
C LEU A 100 -7.32 -6.50 4.57
N TYR A 101 -8.56 -6.04 4.66
CA TYR A 101 -9.53 -6.57 5.60
C TYR A 101 -10.27 -7.76 4.98
N HIS A 102 -10.33 -8.87 5.72
CA HIS A 102 -10.85 -10.16 5.30
C HIS A 102 -11.75 -10.77 6.40
N PRO A 103 -12.97 -10.25 6.59
CA PRO A 103 -13.89 -10.80 7.58
C PRO A 103 -14.19 -12.27 7.26
N MET A 104 -14.14 -13.10 8.29
CA MET A 104 -14.39 -14.53 8.18
C MET A 104 -15.79 -14.86 8.71
N GLU A 105 -16.45 -15.83 8.07
CA GLU A 105 -17.71 -16.38 8.52
C GLU A 105 -17.61 -17.89 8.71
N GLN A 106 -18.33 -18.40 9.71
CA GLN A 106 -18.41 -19.83 9.96
C GLN A 106 -19.65 -20.40 9.27
N VAL A 107 -19.45 -21.38 8.40
CA VAL A 107 -20.51 -22.11 7.69
C VAL A 107 -20.37 -23.60 8.03
N GLY A 108 -21.21 -24.05 8.97
CA GLY A 108 -21.07 -25.39 9.58
C GLY A 108 -19.79 -25.50 10.40
N ASP A 109 -18.99 -26.53 10.12
CA ASP A 109 -17.68 -26.76 10.78
C ASP A 109 -16.50 -26.10 10.05
N ARG A 110 -16.76 -25.25 9.06
CA ARG A 110 -15.75 -24.63 8.20
C ARG A 110 -15.79 -23.11 8.31
N ILE A 111 -14.63 -22.49 8.10
CA ILE A 111 -14.47 -21.03 8.07
C ILE A 111 -14.22 -20.60 6.63
N PHE A 112 -14.95 -19.60 6.18
CA PHE A 112 -14.83 -19.01 4.85
C PHE A 112 -14.55 -17.51 4.92
N PHE A 113 -13.85 -16.99 3.92
CA PHE A 113 -13.81 -15.54 3.71
C PHE A 113 -15.17 -15.07 3.21
N LYS A 114 -15.75 -14.09 3.91
CA LYS A 114 -16.99 -13.44 3.47
C LYS A 114 -16.71 -12.49 2.30
N GLU A 115 -15.66 -11.69 2.44
CA GLU A 115 -15.18 -10.73 1.46
C GLU A 115 -13.72 -10.39 1.77
N ILE A 116 -13.01 -9.80 0.80
CA ILE A 116 -11.68 -9.24 1.02
C ILE A 116 -11.64 -7.86 0.37
N TYR A 117 -11.25 -6.84 1.13
CA TYR A 117 -11.12 -5.48 0.62
C TYR A 117 -10.00 -4.68 1.29
N SER A 118 -9.37 -3.77 0.53
CA SER A 118 -8.43 -2.78 1.08
C SER A 118 -9.16 -1.79 1.98
N LEU A 119 -8.59 -1.54 3.16
CA LEU A 119 -8.89 -0.35 3.93
C LEU A 119 -7.97 0.79 3.48
N PRO A 120 -8.44 2.04 3.49
CA PRO A 120 -7.62 3.16 3.03
C PRO A 120 -6.33 3.29 3.85
N SER A 121 -5.16 3.30 3.18
CA SER A 121 -3.87 3.33 3.87
C SER A 121 -3.69 4.57 4.77
N PHE A 122 -4.36 5.69 4.46
CA PHE A 122 -4.32 6.91 5.29
C PHE A 122 -5.04 6.77 6.64
N TRP A 123 -5.84 5.71 6.84
CA TRP A 123 -6.41 5.36 8.15
C TRP A 123 -5.41 4.70 9.08
N PHE A 124 -4.20 4.42 8.60
CA PHE A 124 -3.19 3.70 9.36
C PHE A 124 -1.87 4.44 9.37
N ALA A 125 -1.13 4.22 10.45
CA ALA A 125 0.24 4.65 10.59
C ALA A 125 1.00 3.57 11.37
N PHE A 126 2.32 3.72 11.44
CA PHE A 126 3.14 2.87 12.28
C PHE A 126 3.58 3.62 13.54
N ASP A 127 3.50 2.94 14.68
CA ASP A 127 4.00 3.47 15.93
C ASP A 127 5.54 3.42 16.00
N LYS A 128 6.12 3.96 17.08
CA LYS A 128 7.57 3.92 17.35
C LYS A 128 8.15 2.50 17.45
N HIS A 129 7.31 1.49 17.65
CA HIS A 129 7.67 0.08 17.72
C HIS A 129 7.42 -0.66 16.39
N ARG A 130 7.13 0.07 15.30
CA ARG A 130 6.84 -0.47 13.96
C ARG A 130 5.58 -1.33 13.90
N LYS A 131 4.62 -1.10 14.80
CA LYS A 131 3.31 -1.75 14.76
C LYS A 131 2.32 -0.88 14.00
N LEU A 132 1.50 -1.52 13.16
CA LEU A 132 0.39 -0.87 12.49
C LEU A 132 -0.65 -0.45 13.53
N VAL A 133 -1.02 0.83 13.53
CA VAL A 133 -2.04 1.42 14.40
C VAL A 133 -2.95 2.32 13.57
N ILE A 134 -4.13 2.64 14.09
CA ILE A 134 -5.06 3.55 13.41
C ILE A 134 -4.45 4.96 13.46
N ALA A 135 -4.53 5.68 12.35
CA ALA A 135 -4.18 7.08 12.27
C ALA A 135 -5.45 7.94 12.39
N LYS A 136 -5.36 9.02 13.17
CA LYS A 136 -6.32 10.13 13.13
C LYS A 136 -5.55 11.35 12.62
N ASP A 137 -5.98 11.91 11.49
CA ASP A 137 -5.32 13.04 10.84
C ASP A 137 -3.82 12.79 10.58
N GLY A 138 -3.46 11.57 10.16
CA GLY A 138 -2.07 11.16 9.92
C GLY A 138 -1.25 10.86 11.19
N THR A 139 -1.84 11.01 12.38
CA THR A 139 -1.17 10.74 13.65
C THR A 139 -1.55 9.37 14.20
N PRO A 140 -0.59 8.51 14.57
CA PRO A 140 -0.85 7.25 15.27
C PRO A 140 -1.71 7.45 16.53
N VAL A 141 -2.91 6.88 16.54
CA VAL A 141 -3.77 6.78 17.72
C VAL A 141 -3.69 5.35 18.23
N ASN A 142 -3.45 5.22 19.53
CA ASN A 142 -3.35 3.93 20.21
C ASN A 142 -4.75 3.35 20.44
N THR A 143 -5.47 3.07 19.36
CA THR A 143 -6.73 2.34 19.36
C THR A 143 -6.45 0.93 18.86
N THR A 144 -6.82 -0.06 19.67
CA THR A 144 -6.81 -1.47 19.26
C THR A 144 -7.77 -1.62 18.10
N ILE A 145 -7.34 -2.23 17.00
CA ILE A 145 -8.19 -2.52 15.84
C ILE A 145 -9.23 -3.63 16.18
N GLY A 146 -9.47 -3.95 17.46
CA GLY A 146 -10.34 -5.04 17.91
C GLY A 146 -9.89 -6.40 17.36
N ASN A 147 -10.85 -7.32 17.16
CA ASN A 147 -10.61 -8.61 16.47
C ASN A 147 -10.12 -8.44 15.02
N ARG A 148 -10.14 -7.22 14.45
CA ARG A 148 -9.66 -6.99 13.08
C ARG A 148 -8.17 -7.26 12.92
N GLN A 149 -7.37 -7.35 13.98
CA GLN A 149 -5.98 -7.85 13.83
C GLN A 149 -5.91 -9.30 13.33
N LYS A 150 -6.96 -10.11 13.55
CA LYS A 150 -7.06 -11.48 13.00
C LYS A 150 -7.71 -11.51 11.61
N GLU A 151 -8.34 -10.41 11.22
CA GLU A 151 -9.09 -10.27 9.97
C GLU A 151 -8.47 -9.18 9.07
N ALA A 152 -7.25 -8.74 9.35
CA ALA A 152 -6.56 -7.74 8.56
C ALA A 152 -5.14 -8.21 8.28
N GLU A 153 -4.81 -8.29 6.99
CA GLU A 153 -3.50 -8.65 6.49
C GLU A 153 -2.78 -7.40 6.00
N LEU A 154 -1.51 -7.23 6.39
CA LEU A 154 -0.69 -6.11 5.98
C LEU A 154 0.16 -6.50 4.77
N VAL A 155 -0.12 -5.88 3.62
CA VAL A 155 0.65 -6.03 2.39
C VAL A 155 1.70 -4.93 2.33
N GLN A 156 2.97 -5.31 2.16
CA GLN A 156 4.09 -4.37 2.15
C GLN A 156 4.88 -4.48 0.85
N TYR A 157 5.20 -3.33 0.26
CA TYR A 157 6.02 -3.29 -0.95
C TYR A 157 7.49 -3.03 -0.62
N ARG A 158 8.38 -3.99 -0.91
CA ARG A 158 9.84 -3.90 -0.65
C ARG A 158 10.17 -3.51 0.81
N SER A 159 9.50 -4.13 1.77
CA SER A 159 9.86 -3.97 3.17
C SER A 159 11.25 -4.58 3.43
N SER A 160 11.97 -3.96 4.37
CA SER A 160 13.27 -4.46 4.84
C SER A 160 13.36 -4.30 6.35
N PHE A 161 14.35 -4.92 6.97
CA PHE A 161 14.59 -4.73 8.40
C PHE A 161 14.83 -3.25 8.78
N GLN A 162 15.37 -2.46 7.85
CA GLN A 162 15.63 -1.03 8.02
C GLN A 162 14.42 -0.16 7.66
N ASN A 163 13.56 -0.63 6.76
CA ASN A 163 12.30 0.02 6.39
C ASN A 163 11.15 -1.02 6.37
N PRO A 164 10.57 -1.34 7.53
CA PRO A 164 9.47 -2.30 7.62
C PRO A 164 8.17 -1.72 7.06
N TYR A 165 8.13 -0.45 6.67
CA TYR A 165 6.93 0.27 6.24
C TYR A 165 6.63 0.11 4.73
N GLY A 166 7.56 -0.51 4.00
CA GLY A 166 7.58 -0.57 2.55
C GLY A 166 8.17 0.70 1.93
N LYS A 167 8.65 0.58 0.69
CA LYS A 167 9.27 1.67 -0.06
C LYS A 167 8.21 2.34 -0.94
N VAL A 168 7.95 3.62 -0.70
CA VAL A 168 7.10 4.46 -1.58
C VAL A 168 7.90 4.85 -2.83
N TYR A 169 7.25 4.85 -4.00
CA TYR A 169 7.81 5.40 -5.25
C TYR A 169 7.26 6.79 -5.55
#